data_AF-A0A4R4P0Y1-F1
#
_entry.id   AF-A0A4R4P0Y1-F1
#
_cell.length_a   1.000
_cell.length_b   1.000
_cell.length_c   1.000
_cell.angle_alpha   90.00
_cell.angle_beta   90.00
_cell.angle_gamma   90.00
#
_symmetry.space_group_name_H-M   'P 1'
#
loop_
_entity.id
_entity.type
_entity.pdbx_description
1 polymer ?
#
loop_
_entity_poly.entity_id
_entity_poly.type
_entity_poly.pdbx_seq_one_letter_code
_entity_poly.pdbx_strand_id
1 'polypeptide(L)'
;MRVDDLIGRGQYIPAIKLVREATGLGLKDAKEYVDGLKGEVLARQVPPEVEAKVRALIAEGKVKPAVAMVRVETALVRQAAKDYVDAVQKGFVAPPPVDGGGTLADRARAFRRAGDYESAVAVVCAETGMGRDEAMRFVEALR
;
A
#
# COMPACT_ATOMS: atom_id res chain seq x y z
N MET A 1 9.65 -20.90 7.59
CA MET A 1 8.87 -20.35 6.46
C MET A 1 7.76 -19.48 7.06
N ARG A 2 7.62 -18.23 6.65
CA ARG A 2 6.63 -17.32 7.24
C ARG A 2 5.36 -17.23 6.36
N VAL A 3 4.26 -16.73 6.93
CA VAL A 3 2.95 -16.62 6.25
C VAL A 3 3.01 -15.60 5.11
N ASP A 4 3.75 -14.50 5.30
CA ASP A 4 4.01 -13.46 4.30
C ASP A 4 4.77 -14.00 3.07
N ASP A 5 5.78 -14.85 3.27
CA ASP A 5 6.52 -15.50 2.17
C ASP A 5 5.56 -16.31 1.26
N LEU A 6 4.64 -17.05 1.88
CA LEU A 6 3.66 -17.89 1.19
C LEU A 6 2.64 -17.05 0.43
N ILE A 7 2.16 -15.96 1.05
CA ILE A 7 1.23 -15.02 0.42
C ILE A 7 1.88 -14.37 -0.81
N GLY A 8 3.14 -13.91 -0.70
CA GLY A 8 3.86 -13.31 -1.82
C GLY A 8 4.04 -14.25 -3.02
N ARG A 9 4.20 -15.55 -2.74
CA ARG A 9 4.28 -16.59 -3.79
C ARG A 9 2.91 -17.03 -4.31
N GLY A 10 1.81 -16.49 -3.81
CA GLY A 10 0.44 -16.92 -4.15
C GLY A 10 0.06 -18.30 -3.59
N GLN A 11 0.79 -18.79 -2.58
CA GLN A 11 0.59 -20.10 -1.94
C GLN A 11 -0.38 -19.99 -0.76
N TYR A 12 -1.65 -19.66 -1.02
CA TYR A 12 -2.64 -19.37 0.04
C TYR A 12 -3.04 -20.60 0.86
N ILE A 13 -3.14 -21.78 0.25
CA ILE A 13 -3.51 -23.00 0.98
C ILE A 13 -2.43 -23.35 2.03
N PRO A 14 -1.13 -23.38 1.69
CA PRO A 14 -0.06 -23.48 2.68
C PRO A 14 -0.10 -22.37 3.74
N ALA A 15 -0.37 -21.12 3.36
CA ALA A 15 -0.44 -20.01 4.30
C ALA A 15 -1.56 -20.20 5.34
N ILE A 16 -2.76 -20.58 4.90
CA ILE A 16 -3.90 -20.86 5.77
C ILE A 16 -3.59 -22.05 6.68
N LYS A 17 -2.99 -23.12 6.15
CA LYS A 17 -2.60 -24.28 6.94
C LYS A 17 -1.61 -23.88 8.05
N LEU A 18 -0.59 -23.10 7.72
CA LEU A 18 0.41 -22.61 8.69
C LEU A 18 -0.24 -21.75 9.79
N VAL A 19 -1.16 -20.85 9.43
CA VAL A 19 -1.91 -20.04 10.41
C VAL A 19 -2.73 -20.93 11.34
N ARG A 20 -3.43 -21.93 10.81
CA ARG A 20 -4.22 -22.87 11.63
C ARG A 20 -3.35 -23.65 12.60
N GLU A 21 -2.21 -24.17 12.14
CA GLU A 21 -1.28 -24.93 12.97
C GLU A 21 -0.65 -24.07 14.08
N ALA A 22 -0.39 -22.79 13.80
CA ALA A 22 0.22 -21.87 14.76
C ALA A 22 -0.77 -21.29 15.79
N THR A 23 -2.03 -21.08 15.42
CA THR A 23 -3.02 -20.34 16.23
C THR A 23 -4.17 -21.19 16.76
N GLY A 24 -4.39 -22.39 16.20
CA GLY A 24 -5.54 -23.23 16.49
C GLY A 24 -6.86 -22.75 15.89
N LEU A 25 -6.85 -21.71 15.05
CA LEU A 25 -8.05 -21.16 14.43
C LEU A 25 -8.79 -22.16 13.52
N GLY A 26 -10.10 -21.97 13.41
CA GLY A 26 -10.94 -22.64 12.41
C GLY A 26 -10.55 -22.26 10.98
N LEU A 27 -10.98 -23.07 10.00
CA LEU A 27 -10.65 -22.84 8.59
C LEU A 27 -11.11 -21.45 8.10
N LYS A 28 -12.30 -21.01 8.55
CA LYS A 28 -12.87 -19.72 8.20
C LYS A 28 -12.01 -18.57 8.74
N ASP A 29 -11.74 -18.56 10.04
CA ASP A 29 -11.01 -17.46 10.69
C ASP A 29 -9.57 -17.38 10.20
N ALA A 30 -8.92 -18.53 9.99
CA ALA A 30 -7.57 -18.57 9.42
C ALA A 30 -7.53 -18.05 7.98
N LYS A 31 -8.57 -18.33 7.18
CA LYS A 31 -8.71 -17.77 5.84
C LYS A 31 -8.92 -16.26 5.88
N GLU A 32 -9.80 -15.77 6.73
CA GLU A 32 -10.05 -14.32 6.89
C GLU A 32 -8.78 -13.58 7.33
N TYR A 33 -8.03 -14.16 8.26
CA TYR A 33 -6.73 -13.63 8.69
C TYR A 33 -5.73 -13.54 7.52
N VAL A 34 -5.56 -14.64 6.76
CA VAL A 34 -4.67 -14.63 5.58
C VAL A 34 -5.14 -13.65 4.51
N ASP A 35 -6.45 -13.59 4.24
CA ASP A 35 -7.02 -12.68 3.25
C ASP A 35 -6.82 -11.21 3.65
N GLY A 36 -6.91 -10.87 4.94
CA GLY A 36 -6.60 -9.53 5.46
C GLY A 36 -5.12 -9.14 5.28
N LEU A 37 -4.20 -10.10 5.40
CA LEU A 37 -2.77 -9.86 5.21
C LEU A 37 -2.36 -9.66 3.75
N LYS A 38 -3.15 -10.15 2.78
CA LYS A 38 -2.78 -10.12 1.36
C LYS A 38 -2.45 -8.72 0.86
N GLY A 39 -3.32 -7.74 1.15
CA GLY A 39 -3.17 -6.37 0.67
C GLY A 39 -1.82 -5.78 1.07
N GLU A 40 -1.49 -5.83 2.37
CA GLU A 40 -0.23 -5.32 2.91
C GLU A 40 0.99 -6.09 2.40
N VAL A 41 0.95 -7.41 2.42
CA VAL A 41 2.09 -8.26 2.02
C VAL A 41 2.40 -8.10 0.54
N LEU A 42 1.37 -7.99 -0.30
CA LEU A 42 1.54 -7.78 -1.73
C LEU A 42 2.00 -6.35 -2.02
N ALA A 43 1.51 -5.34 -1.30
CA ALA A 43 1.96 -3.96 -1.45
C ALA A 43 3.47 -3.80 -1.18
N ARG A 44 4.01 -4.52 -0.18
CA ARG A 44 5.47 -4.51 0.08
C ARG A 44 6.33 -5.08 -1.07
N GLN A 45 5.74 -5.83 -1.99
CA GLN A 45 6.43 -6.42 -3.14
C GLN A 45 6.25 -5.61 -4.43
N VAL A 46 5.42 -4.57 -4.40
CA VAL A 46 5.15 -3.71 -5.56
C VAL A 46 5.93 -2.40 -5.38
N PRO A 47 6.81 -2.02 -6.33
CA PRO A 47 7.49 -0.73 -6.29
C PRO A 47 6.49 0.43 -6.27
N PRO A 48 6.79 1.55 -5.58
CA PRO A 48 5.87 2.68 -5.45
C PRO A 48 5.48 3.30 -6.80
N GLU A 49 6.37 3.27 -7.80
CA GLU A 49 6.08 3.74 -9.16
C GLU A 49 5.05 2.86 -9.87
N VAL A 50 5.11 1.55 -9.63
CA VAL A 50 4.14 0.59 -10.18
C VAL A 50 2.80 0.77 -9.48
N GLU A 51 2.79 0.96 -8.17
CA GLU A 51 1.57 1.27 -7.41
C GLU A 51 0.89 2.55 -7.91
N ALA A 52 1.65 3.62 -8.14
CA ALA A 52 1.11 4.87 -8.68
C ALA A 52 0.44 4.67 -10.06
N LYS A 53 1.09 3.92 -10.95
CA LYS A 53 0.51 3.54 -12.26
C LYS A 53 -0.76 2.69 -12.10
N VAL A 54 -0.77 1.75 -11.15
CA VAL A 54 -1.96 0.90 -10.87
C VAL A 54 -3.13 1.77 -10.44
N ARG A 55 -2.89 2.72 -9.53
CA ARG A 55 -3.92 3.66 -9.07
C ARG A 55 -4.46 4.52 -10.21
N ALA A 56 -3.59 5.03 -11.09
CA ALA A 56 -4.00 5.78 -12.28
C ALA A 56 -4.90 4.92 -13.20
N LEU A 57 -4.49 3.69 -13.48
CA LEU A 57 -5.29 2.76 -14.29
C LEU A 57 -6.64 2.42 -13.65
N ILE A 58 -6.69 2.23 -12.32
CA ILE A 58 -7.94 1.98 -11.61
C ILE A 58 -8.87 3.21 -11.69
N ALA A 59 -8.34 4.43 -11.53
CA ALA A 59 -9.11 5.66 -11.66
C ALA A 59 -9.71 5.85 -13.07
N GLU A 60 -9.02 5.35 -14.09
CA GLU A 60 -9.52 5.29 -15.48
C GLU A 60 -10.47 4.10 -15.75
N GLY A 61 -10.77 3.26 -14.75
CA GLY A 61 -11.59 2.04 -14.90
C GLY A 61 -10.88 0.86 -15.58
N LYS A 62 -9.56 0.95 -15.80
CA LYS A 62 -8.72 -0.01 -16.53
C LYS A 62 -8.12 -1.08 -15.61
N VAL A 63 -8.97 -1.87 -14.95
CA VAL A 63 -8.54 -2.92 -14.00
C VAL A 63 -7.72 -4.04 -14.67
N LYS A 64 -8.16 -4.56 -15.82
CA LYS A 64 -7.45 -5.65 -16.53
C LYS A 64 -6.02 -5.23 -16.97
N PRO A 65 -5.83 -4.04 -17.59
CA PRO A 65 -4.50 -3.50 -17.83
C PRO A 65 -3.65 -3.37 -16.57
N ALA A 66 -4.22 -2.91 -15.45
CA ALA A 66 -3.49 -2.80 -14.18
C ALA A 66 -2.93 -4.16 -13.72
N VAL A 67 -3.75 -5.21 -13.74
CA VAL A 67 -3.31 -6.58 -13.39
C VAL A 67 -2.21 -7.07 -14.34
N ALA A 68 -2.34 -6.81 -15.64
CA ALA A 68 -1.33 -7.20 -16.62
C ALA A 68 0.01 -6.50 -16.36
N MET A 69 -0.02 -5.19 -16.11
CA MET A 69 1.16 -4.38 -15.82
C MET A 69 1.87 -4.84 -14.55
N VAL A 70 1.14 -5.06 -13.44
CA VAL A 70 1.72 -5.56 -12.18
C VAL A 70 2.48 -6.86 -12.43
N ARG A 71 1.95 -7.78 -13.22
CA ARG A 71 2.63 -9.05 -13.54
C ARG A 71 3.89 -8.89 -14.39
N VAL A 72 3.98 -7.83 -15.19
CA VAL A 72 5.15 -7.57 -16.06
C VAL A 72 6.24 -6.87 -15.26
N GLU A 73 5.86 -5.90 -14.44
CA GLU A 73 6.77 -5.04 -13.67
C GLU A 73 7.16 -5.66 -12.31
N THR A 74 6.52 -6.76 -11.90
CA THR A 74 6.81 -7.44 -10.63
C THR A 74 6.89 -8.96 -10.81
N ALA A 75 7.41 -9.66 -9.80
CA ALA A 75 7.43 -11.12 -9.77
C ALA A 75 6.09 -11.76 -9.32
N LEU A 76 5.01 -10.97 -9.21
CA LEU A 76 3.73 -11.47 -8.72
C LEU A 76 3.05 -12.38 -9.76
N VAL A 77 2.58 -13.54 -9.27
CA VAL A 77 1.76 -14.45 -10.07
C VAL A 77 0.40 -13.83 -10.38
N ARG A 78 -0.30 -14.37 -11.40
CA ARG A 78 -1.57 -13.81 -11.88
C ARG A 78 -2.60 -13.56 -10.77
N GLN A 79 -2.80 -14.53 -9.89
CA GLN A 79 -3.76 -14.40 -8.79
C GLN A 79 -3.32 -13.33 -7.79
N ALA A 80 -2.04 -13.29 -7.43
CA ALA A 80 -1.51 -12.29 -6.51
C ALA A 80 -1.58 -10.87 -7.09
N ALA A 81 -1.29 -10.69 -8.38
CA ALA A 81 -1.45 -9.40 -9.05
C ALA A 81 -2.91 -8.93 -9.08
N LYS A 82 -3.86 -9.85 -9.27
CA LYS A 82 -5.29 -9.54 -9.16
C LYS A 82 -5.66 -9.15 -7.73
N ASP A 83 -5.28 -9.95 -6.75
CA ASP A 83 -5.57 -9.70 -5.34
C ASP A 83 -5.00 -8.35 -4.89
N TYR A 84 -3.80 -7.98 -5.37
CA TYR A 84 -3.20 -6.66 -5.15
C TYR A 84 -4.02 -5.53 -5.77
N VAL A 85 -4.37 -5.62 -7.06
CA VAL A 85 -5.17 -4.60 -7.74
C VAL A 85 -6.55 -4.45 -7.09
N ASP A 86 -7.18 -5.55 -6.70
CA ASP A 86 -8.46 -5.55 -5.97
C ASP A 86 -8.30 -4.88 -4.59
N ALA A 87 -7.18 -5.09 -3.90
CA ALA A 87 -6.89 -4.44 -2.62
C ALA A 87 -6.67 -2.92 -2.77
N VAL A 88 -5.95 -2.49 -3.81
CA VAL A 88 -5.78 -1.06 -4.14
C VAL A 88 -7.12 -0.42 -4.50
N GLN A 89 -7.94 -1.09 -5.32
CA GLN A 89 -9.26 -0.60 -5.73
C GLN A 89 -10.22 -0.43 -4.54
N LYS A 90 -10.15 -1.32 -3.56
CA LYS A 90 -10.97 -1.28 -2.34
C LYS A 90 -10.40 -0.36 -1.25
N GLY A 91 -9.25 0.26 -1.47
CA GLY A 91 -8.61 1.18 -0.51
C GLY A 91 -7.90 0.49 0.66
N PHE A 92 -7.64 -0.81 0.59
CA PHE A 92 -6.93 -1.57 1.63
C PHE A 92 -5.40 -1.44 1.55
N VAL A 93 -4.90 -0.80 0.50
CA VAL A 93 -3.48 -0.43 0.36
C VAL A 93 -3.38 1.07 0.57
N ALA A 94 -2.65 1.50 1.59
CA ALA A 94 -2.33 2.92 1.77
C ALA A 94 -1.53 3.42 0.55
N PRO A 95 -1.78 4.63 0.05
CA PRO A 95 -0.97 5.18 -1.03
C PRO A 95 0.51 5.15 -0.65
N PRO A 96 1.42 4.89 -1.61
CA PRO A 96 2.82 4.90 -1.27
C PRO A 96 3.15 6.30 -0.75
N PRO A 97 4.05 6.44 0.25
CA PRO A 97 4.59 7.75 0.57
C PRO A 97 5.14 8.29 -0.75
N VAL A 98 4.55 9.39 -1.21
CA VAL A 98 5.04 10.04 -2.41
C VAL A 98 6.44 10.52 -2.05
N ASP A 99 7.46 9.78 -2.48
CA ASP A 99 8.81 10.29 -2.66
C ASP A 99 8.72 11.29 -3.83
N GLY A 100 7.99 12.38 -3.59
CA GLY A 100 7.74 13.42 -4.55
C GLY A 100 9.09 14.05 -4.84
N GLY A 101 9.59 13.80 -6.06
CA GLY A 101 10.72 14.50 -6.67
C GLY A 101 10.42 16.00 -6.84
N GLY A 102 10.25 16.67 -5.71
CA GLY A 102 9.94 18.08 -5.54
C GLY A 102 10.47 18.54 -4.19
N THR A 103 10.34 19.83 -3.91
CA THR A 103 10.80 20.38 -2.63
C THR A 103 9.94 19.86 -1.48
N LEU A 104 10.42 19.97 -0.23
CA LEU A 104 9.61 19.68 0.97
C LEU A 104 8.24 20.38 0.93
N ALA A 105 8.20 21.61 0.42
CA ALA A 105 6.96 22.37 0.26
C ALA A 105 6.00 21.74 -0.75
N ASP A 106 6.50 21.14 -1.83
CA ASP A 106 5.65 20.46 -2.82
C ASP A 106 5.05 19.18 -2.26
N ARG A 107 5.84 18.40 -1.50
CA ARG A 107 5.37 17.22 -0.77
C ARG A 107 4.28 17.60 0.24
N ALA A 108 4.53 18.62 1.07
CA ALA A 108 3.55 19.09 2.06
C ALA A 108 2.27 19.64 1.42
N ARG A 109 2.36 20.36 0.28
CA ARG A 109 1.17 20.82 -0.47
C ARG A 109 0.36 19.67 -1.05
N ALA A 110 0.99 18.58 -1.50
CA ALA A 110 0.28 17.44 -2.06
C ALA A 110 -0.64 16.79 -1.02
N PHE A 111 -0.13 16.54 0.19
CA PHE A 111 -0.92 16.04 1.32
C PHE A 111 -2.04 17.00 1.72
N ARG A 112 -1.76 18.31 1.76
CA ARG A 112 -2.76 19.33 2.06
C ARG A 112 -3.91 19.36 1.03
N ARG A 113 -3.58 19.26 -0.27
CA ARG A 113 -4.59 19.19 -1.35
C ARG A 113 -5.46 17.94 -1.26
N ALA A 114 -4.92 16.85 -0.74
CA ALA A 114 -5.66 15.62 -0.47
C ALA A 114 -6.50 15.68 0.83
N GLY A 115 -6.41 16.78 1.61
CA GLY A 115 -7.07 16.92 2.91
C GLY A 115 -6.37 16.18 4.05
N ASP A 116 -5.19 15.61 3.81
CA ASP A 116 -4.42 14.85 4.79
C ASP A 116 -3.37 15.74 5.47
N TYR A 117 -3.83 16.56 6.41
CA TYR A 117 -2.96 17.49 7.14
C TYR A 117 -1.98 16.78 8.07
N GLU A 118 -2.35 15.63 8.63
CA GLU A 118 -1.49 14.88 9.54
C GLU A 118 -0.25 14.33 8.81
N SER A 119 -0.43 13.75 7.62
CA SER A 119 0.70 13.32 6.79
C SER A 119 1.57 14.49 6.31
N ALA A 120 0.96 15.65 6.05
CA ALA A 120 1.70 16.87 5.70
C ALA A 120 2.58 17.36 6.86
N VAL A 121 2.09 17.30 8.10
CA VAL A 121 2.86 17.69 9.29
C VAL A 121 3.97 16.68 9.57
N ALA A 122 3.67 15.39 9.44
CA ALA A 122 4.64 14.32 9.67
C ALA A 122 5.86 14.44 8.74
N VAL A 123 5.66 14.72 7.45
CA VAL A 123 6.80 14.84 6.50
C VAL A 123 7.68 16.05 6.82
N VAL A 124 7.09 17.16 7.27
CA VAL A 124 7.84 18.36 7.67
C VAL A 124 8.65 18.11 8.93
N CYS A 125 8.07 17.50 9.96
CA CYS A 125 8.79 17.12 11.19
C CYS A 125 9.98 16.21 10.87
N ALA A 126 9.76 15.18 10.05
CA ALA A 126 10.78 14.18 9.74
C ALA A 126 11.99 14.75 9.01
N GLU A 127 11.78 15.70 8.09
CA GLU A 127 12.85 16.24 7.25
C GLU A 127 13.55 17.48 7.84
N THR A 128 12.86 18.26 8.67
CA THR A 128 13.41 19.51 9.23
C THR A 128 13.82 19.40 10.69
N GLY A 129 13.33 18.38 11.40
CA GLY A 129 13.45 18.28 12.86
C GLY A 129 12.55 19.25 13.62
N MET A 130 11.63 19.96 12.94
CA MET A 130 10.66 20.85 13.58
C MET A 130 9.72 20.10 14.54
N GLY A 131 9.29 20.81 15.59
CA GLY A 131 8.22 20.33 16.47
C GLY A 131 6.88 20.29 15.74
N ARG A 132 5.96 19.42 16.19
CA ARG A 132 4.65 19.22 15.55
C ARG A 132 3.86 20.52 15.36
N ASP A 133 3.83 21.39 16.37
CA ASP A 133 3.11 22.67 16.30
C ASP A 133 3.74 23.63 15.29
N GLU A 134 5.07 23.58 15.13
CA GLU A 134 5.81 24.40 14.16
C GLU A 134 5.58 23.89 12.74
N ALA A 135 5.65 22.58 12.55
CA ALA A 135 5.34 21.91 11.29
C ALA A 135 3.87 22.13 10.87
N MET A 136 2.92 22.13 11.81
CA MET A 136 1.51 22.45 11.54
C MET A 136 1.34 23.86 10.98
N ARG A 137 1.95 24.86 11.63
CA ARG A 137 1.92 26.25 11.13
C ARG A 137 2.56 26.38 9.75
N PHE A 138 3.66 25.65 9.50
CA PHE A 138 4.28 25.61 8.19
C PHE A 138 3.32 25.06 7.12
N VAL A 139 2.65 23.94 7.39
CA VAL A 139 1.68 23.32 6.47
C VAL A 139 0.48 24.25 6.21
N GLU A 140 -0.04 24.91 7.24
CA GLU A 140 -1.14 25.88 7.10
C GLU A 140 -0.76 27.09 6.25
N ALA A 141 0.51 27.53 6.32
CA ALA A 141 1.03 28.67 5.58
C ALA A 141 1.26 28.38 4.09
N LEU A 142 1.40 27.11 3.69
CA LEU A 142 1.50 26.73 2.28
C LEU A 142 0.16 27.06 1.61
N ARG A 143 0.16 27.93 0.59
CA ARG A 143 -1.04 28.22 -0.22
C ARG A 143 -1.27 27.22 -1.34
#